data_AF-A0ABD0RCI1-F1
#
_entry.id   AF-A0ABD0RCI1-F1
#
_cell.length_a   1.000
_cell.length_b   1.000
_cell.length_c   1.000
_cell.angle_alpha   90.00
_cell.angle_beta   90.00
_cell.angle_gamma   90.00
#
_symmetry.space_group_name_H-M   'P 1'
#
loop_
_entity.id
_entity.type
_entity.pdbx_description
1 polymer ?
#
loop_
_entity_poly.entity_id
_entity_poly.type
_entity_poly.pdbx_seq_one_letter_code
_entity_poly.pdbx_strand_id
1 'polypeptide(L)'
;KHAIRFIPRENGVHSIDVRFNGSHIPGSPFKIRVGEPGQAGDPGMVTAFGPGLEGGTTGVPSDFIVNTCNAGSGALSVTIDGPSKVKMDCQECPEGYKVTYTPMAPGSYLISIKYGGPQHIVGSPFKAKVS
;
A
#
# COMPACT_ATOMS: atom_id res chain seq x y z
N LYS A 1 2.93 31.15 2.49
CA LYS A 1 2.14 30.03 1.94
C LYS A 1 1.93 30.29 0.46
N HIS A 2 2.49 29.48 -0.42
CA HIS A 2 2.17 29.52 -1.86
C HIS A 2 1.30 28.32 -2.18
N ALA A 3 0.16 28.56 -2.85
CA ALA A 3 -0.77 27.51 -3.25
C ALA A 3 -0.60 27.29 -4.76
N ILE A 4 -0.28 26.05 -5.15
CA ILE A 4 -0.21 25.63 -6.54
C ILE A 4 -1.50 24.87 -6.84
N ARG A 5 -2.23 25.29 -7.89
CA ARG A 5 -3.46 24.65 -8.34
C ARG A 5 -3.21 23.96 -9.67
N PHE A 6 -3.47 22.67 -9.72
CA PHE A 6 -3.35 21.84 -10.92
C PHE A 6 -4.69 21.13 -11.17
N ILE A 7 -5.15 21.13 -12.41
CA ILE A 7 -6.30 20.33 -12.86
C ILE A 7 -5.74 19.28 -13.81
N PRO A 8 -5.55 18.03 -13.34
CA PRO A 8 -5.04 16.96 -14.17
C PRO A 8 -6.08 16.55 -15.23
N ARG A 9 -5.60 16.18 -16.42
CA ARG A 9 -6.46 15.69 -17.52
C ARG A 9 -6.41 14.18 -17.72
N GLU A 10 -5.40 13.53 -17.15
CA GLU A 10 -5.16 12.09 -17.27
C GLU A 10 -5.10 11.46 -15.89
N ASN A 11 -5.53 10.20 -15.78
CA ASN A 11 -5.41 9.42 -14.55
C ASN A 11 -3.99 8.84 -14.46
N GLY A 12 -3.40 8.84 -13.27
CA GLY A 12 -2.06 8.31 -13.08
C GLY A 12 -1.20 9.09 -12.08
N VAL A 13 0.09 8.75 -12.04
CA VAL A 13 1.07 9.44 -11.20
C VAL A 13 1.64 10.63 -11.98
N HIS A 14 1.45 11.82 -11.44
CA HIS A 14 2.07 13.04 -11.94
C HIS A 14 3.23 13.47 -11.07
N SER A 15 4.33 13.87 -11.71
CA SER A 15 5.48 14.48 -11.05
C SER A 15 5.39 15.99 -11.19
N ILE A 16 5.39 16.69 -10.06
CA ILE A 16 5.44 18.16 -10.03
C ILE A 16 6.86 18.60 -9.63
N ASP A 17 7.55 19.15 -10.62
CA ASP A 17 8.84 19.79 -10.46
C ASP A 17 8.63 21.22 -9.94
N VAL A 18 9.15 21.49 -8.75
CA VAL A 18 9.16 22.83 -8.16
C VAL A 18 10.62 23.22 -7.99
N ARG A 19 11.04 24.24 -8.74
CA ARG A 19 12.41 24.75 -8.74
C ARG A 19 12.44 26.21 -8.30
N PHE A 20 13.49 26.58 -7.56
CA PHE A 20 13.84 27.96 -7.23
C PHE A 20 15.26 28.23 -7.74
N ASN A 21 15.45 29.28 -8.52
CA ASN A 21 16.72 29.60 -9.22
C ASN A 21 17.29 28.42 -10.05
N GLY A 22 16.43 27.61 -10.66
CA GLY A 22 16.83 26.46 -11.47
C GLY A 22 17.14 25.18 -10.68
N SER A 23 17.18 25.23 -9.34
CA SER A 23 17.39 24.06 -8.48
C SER A 23 16.08 23.57 -7.84
N HIS A 24 15.90 22.26 -7.71
CA HIS A 24 14.75 21.68 -7.01
C HIS A 24 14.74 22.12 -5.55
N ILE A 25 13.56 22.53 -5.07
CA ILE A 25 13.39 22.77 -3.64
C ILE A 25 13.35 21.44 -2.88
N PRO A 26 13.65 21.42 -1.57
CA PRO A 26 13.46 20.22 -0.75
C PRO A 26 12.04 19.66 -0.89
N GLY A 27 11.95 18.36 -1.19
CA GLY A 27 10.67 17.67 -1.43
C GLY A 27 10.22 17.64 -2.89
N SER A 28 10.90 18.33 -3.79
CA SER A 28 10.69 18.19 -5.24
C SER A 28 11.61 17.11 -5.84
N PRO A 29 11.12 16.27 -6.77
CA PRO A 29 9.77 16.24 -7.34
C PRO A 29 8.69 15.73 -6.37
N PHE A 30 7.54 16.41 -6.37
CA PHE A 30 6.36 15.93 -5.64
C PHE A 30 5.59 14.97 -6.54
N LYS A 31 5.45 13.71 -6.11
CA LYS A 31 4.62 12.74 -6.79
C LYS A 31 3.20 12.82 -6.26
N ILE A 32 2.23 13.04 -7.14
CA ILE A 32 0.81 13.03 -6.82
C ILE A 32 0.10 11.99 -7.69
N ARG A 33 -0.75 11.14 -7.09
CA ARG A 33 -1.60 10.23 -7.85
C ARG A 33 -2.96 10.90 -8.06
N VAL A 34 -3.41 10.96 -9.31
CA VAL A 34 -4.70 11.53 -9.69
C VAL A 34 -5.62 10.42 -10.20
N GLY A 35 -6.87 10.42 -9.73
CA GLY A 35 -8.00 9.74 -10.34
C GLY A 35 -9.21 10.68 -10.44
N GLU A 36 -10.24 10.26 -11.18
CA GLU A 36 -11.49 11.02 -11.31
C GLU A 36 -12.14 11.31 -9.94
N PRO A 37 -12.66 12.53 -9.71
CA PRO A 37 -13.42 12.82 -8.49
C PRO A 37 -14.67 11.93 -8.43
N GLY A 38 -14.65 10.91 -7.56
CA GLY A 38 -15.77 9.99 -7.36
C GLY A 38 -15.50 8.54 -7.77
N GLN A 39 -14.41 8.24 -8.49
CA GLN A 39 -13.91 6.87 -8.61
C GLN A 39 -13.08 6.53 -7.36
N ALA A 40 -13.74 5.99 -6.34
CA ALA A 40 -13.04 5.25 -5.30
C ALA A 40 -12.33 4.08 -5.98
N GLY A 41 -11.02 3.93 -5.74
CA GLY A 41 -10.26 2.82 -6.34
C GLY A 41 -10.94 1.47 -6.10
N ASP A 42 -10.98 0.63 -7.14
CA ASP A 42 -11.73 -0.63 -7.14
C ASP A 42 -10.96 -1.71 -6.36
N PRO A 43 -11.43 -2.14 -5.17
CA PRO A 43 -10.77 -3.19 -4.40
C PRO A 43 -10.79 -4.55 -5.11
N GLY A 44 -11.70 -4.76 -6.08
CA GLY A 44 -11.75 -5.97 -6.91
C GLY A 44 -10.59 -6.09 -7.89
N MET A 45 -9.93 -4.96 -8.21
CA MET A 45 -8.76 -4.90 -9.08
C MET A 45 -7.43 -4.95 -8.31
N VAL A 46 -7.49 -5.03 -6.97
CA VAL A 46 -6.30 -5.20 -6.12
C VAL A 46 -6.06 -6.68 -5.88
N THR A 47 -4.82 -7.11 -6.06
CA THR A 47 -4.39 -8.48 -5.73
C THR A 47 -3.32 -8.45 -4.67
N ALA A 48 -3.28 -9.48 -3.82
CA ALA A 48 -2.21 -9.66 -2.85
C ALA A 48 -1.64 -11.08 -2.97
N PHE A 49 -0.32 -11.19 -2.95
CA PHE A 49 0.39 -12.46 -3.12
C PHE A 49 1.75 -12.43 -2.42
N GLY A 50 2.22 -13.60 -2.01
CA GLY A 50 3.53 -13.77 -1.35
C GLY A 50 3.44 -14.67 -0.12
N PRO A 51 4.58 -15.23 0.31
CA PRO A 51 4.63 -16.23 1.38
C PRO A 51 4.09 -15.71 2.72
N GLY A 52 4.24 -14.41 3.00
CA GLY A 52 3.76 -13.79 4.23
C GLY A 52 2.24 -13.80 4.40
N LEU A 53 1.45 -14.05 3.34
CA LEU A 53 0.00 -14.22 3.44
C LEU A 53 -0.42 -15.63 3.91
N GLU A 54 0.46 -16.61 3.75
CA GLU A 54 0.21 -18.02 4.08
C GLU A 54 0.82 -18.42 5.42
N GLY A 55 2.00 -17.87 5.76
CA GLY A 55 2.68 -18.19 7.00
C GLY A 55 4.03 -17.50 7.18
N GLY A 56 4.74 -17.91 8.23
CA GLY A 56 6.04 -17.37 8.57
C GLY A 56 6.65 -18.05 9.79
N THR A 57 7.80 -17.56 10.22
CA THR A 57 8.51 -18.05 11.40
C THR A 57 8.65 -16.93 12.42
N THR A 58 8.45 -17.27 13.68
CA THR A 58 8.61 -16.35 14.79
C THR A 58 9.99 -15.70 14.78
N GLY A 59 10.04 -14.38 14.86
CA GLY A 59 11.26 -13.57 14.82
C GLY A 59 11.85 -13.37 13.42
N VAL A 60 11.28 -13.97 12.38
CA VAL A 60 11.75 -13.86 11.00
C VAL A 60 10.82 -12.94 10.19
N PRO A 61 11.35 -11.94 9.47
CA PRO A 61 10.54 -11.12 8.58
C PRO A 61 9.87 -11.96 7.49
N SER A 62 8.58 -11.75 7.30
CA SER A 62 7.77 -12.35 6.23
C SER A 62 7.17 -11.25 5.37
N ASP A 63 7.16 -11.43 4.05
CA ASP A 63 6.71 -10.40 3.12
C ASP A 63 5.64 -10.87 2.13
N PHE A 64 4.86 -9.91 1.66
CA PHE A 64 3.89 -10.06 0.58
C PHE A 64 3.78 -8.76 -0.21
N ILE A 65 3.27 -8.86 -1.44
CA ILE A 65 3.04 -7.74 -2.33
C ILE A 65 1.54 -7.50 -2.45
N VAL A 66 1.14 -6.23 -2.39
CA VAL A 66 -0.20 -5.76 -2.72
C VAL A 66 -0.13 -4.98 -4.02
N ASN A 67 -0.64 -5.57 -5.10
CA ASN A 67 -0.67 -4.96 -6.41
C ASN A 67 -1.94 -4.11 -6.58
N THR A 68 -1.72 -2.80 -6.72
CA THR A 68 -2.78 -1.80 -6.89
C THR A 68 -2.68 -1.10 -8.25
N CYS A 69 -1.93 -1.65 -9.21
CA CYS A 69 -1.64 -0.99 -10.48
C CYS A 69 -2.91 -0.75 -11.32
N ASN A 70 -3.87 -1.67 -11.25
CA ASN A 70 -5.11 -1.62 -12.03
C ASN A 70 -6.32 -1.09 -11.23
N ALA A 71 -6.13 -0.75 -9.96
CA ALA A 71 -7.21 -0.39 -9.04
C ALA A 71 -7.58 1.09 -9.04
N GLY A 72 -6.87 1.93 -9.79
CA GLY A 72 -7.08 3.38 -9.79
C GLY A 72 -6.45 4.08 -8.58
N SER A 73 -7.05 5.19 -8.14
CA SER A 73 -6.55 5.95 -6.99
C SER A 73 -7.35 5.60 -5.74
N GLY A 74 -6.68 5.18 -4.67
CA GLY A 74 -7.31 4.80 -3.43
C GLY A 74 -6.30 4.67 -2.28
N ALA A 75 -6.80 4.78 -1.05
CA ALA A 75 -6.00 4.54 0.14
C ALA A 75 -5.92 3.02 0.41
N LEU A 76 -4.70 2.50 0.57
CA LEU A 76 -4.44 1.14 1.00
C LEU A 76 -4.42 1.08 2.53
N SER A 77 -5.15 0.14 3.12
CA SER A 77 -5.12 -0.16 4.55
C SER A 77 -4.80 -1.63 4.76
N VAL A 78 -3.77 -1.89 5.57
CA VAL A 78 -3.32 -3.24 5.93
C VAL A 78 -3.30 -3.34 7.45
N THR A 79 -3.97 -4.36 7.99
CA THR A 79 -3.92 -4.70 9.42
C THR A 79 -3.52 -6.16 9.59
N ILE A 80 -2.76 -6.44 10.66
CA ILE A 80 -2.31 -7.79 11.01
C ILE A 80 -2.67 -8.03 12.46
N ASP A 81 -3.67 -8.87 12.68
CA ASP A 81 -4.20 -9.21 14.00
C ASP A 81 -3.75 -10.63 14.37
N GLY A 82 -3.23 -10.82 15.58
CA GLY A 82 -2.70 -12.12 15.99
C GLY A 82 -2.19 -12.15 17.43
N PRO A 83 -1.50 -13.23 17.82
CA PRO A 83 -1.06 -13.47 19.19
C PRO A 83 0.03 -12.51 19.67
N SER A 84 0.70 -11.78 18.77
CA SER A 84 1.65 -10.72 19.12
C SER A 84 1.41 -9.47 18.29
N LYS A 85 1.85 -8.32 18.81
CA LYS A 85 2.08 -7.14 17.95
C LYS A 85 3.17 -7.47 16.94
N VAL A 86 3.02 -6.99 15.71
CA VAL A 86 4.01 -7.13 14.65
C VAL A 86 4.58 -5.76 14.31
N LYS A 87 5.87 -5.71 14.01
CA LYS A 87 6.44 -4.55 13.31
C LYS A 87 6.12 -4.73 11.82
N MET A 88 5.57 -3.70 11.19
CA MET A 88 5.22 -3.70 9.78
C MET A 88 5.95 -2.56 9.08
N ASP A 89 6.56 -2.87 7.93
CA ASP A 89 7.18 -1.93 7.02
C ASP A 89 6.49 -2.04 5.65
N CYS A 90 6.39 -0.91 4.94
CA CYS A 90 5.73 -0.84 3.64
C CYS A 90 6.60 -0.03 2.67
N GLN A 91 7.00 -0.68 1.58
CA GLN A 91 7.84 -0.09 0.54
C GLN A 91 7.08 -0.07 -0.80
N GLU A 92 7.07 1.06 -1.49
CA GLU A 92 6.53 1.15 -2.84
C GLU A 92 7.45 0.44 -3.83
N CYS A 93 6.89 -0.43 -4.67
CA CYS A 93 7.59 -1.18 -5.71
C CYS A 93 6.84 -1.08 -7.05
N PRO A 94 7.43 -1.46 -8.18
CA PRO A 94 6.78 -1.37 -9.49
C PRO A 94 5.46 -2.16 -9.55
N GLU A 95 5.33 -3.25 -8.80
CA GLU A 95 4.08 -4.01 -8.73
C GLU A 95 3.01 -3.39 -7.82
N GLY A 96 3.34 -2.39 -6.99
CA GLY A 96 2.44 -1.78 -6.01
C GLY A 96 3.16 -1.51 -4.68
N TYR A 97 2.79 -2.25 -3.63
CA TYR A 97 3.37 -2.09 -2.30
C TYR A 97 3.87 -3.43 -1.76
N LYS A 98 5.15 -3.48 -1.40
CA LYS A 98 5.75 -4.58 -0.65
C LYS A 98 5.55 -4.34 0.84
N VAL A 99 4.83 -5.23 1.50
CA VAL A 99 4.60 -5.22 2.95
C VAL A 99 5.46 -6.29 3.58
N THR A 100 6.24 -5.91 4.59
CA THR A 100 7.06 -6.84 5.38
C THR A 100 6.64 -6.75 6.83
N TYR A 101 6.41 -7.89 7.50
CA TYR A 101 6.11 -7.91 8.92
C TYR A 101 6.93 -8.96 9.67
N THR A 102 7.17 -8.74 10.97
CA THR A 102 7.89 -9.70 11.82
C THR A 102 7.00 -10.13 12.99
N PRO A 103 6.48 -11.38 12.98
CA PRO A 103 5.72 -11.93 14.09
C PRO A 103 6.65 -12.31 15.26
N MET A 104 6.21 -12.09 16.49
CA MET A 104 7.00 -12.34 17.70
C MET A 104 6.41 -13.44 18.60
N ALA A 105 5.32 -14.07 18.17
CA ALA A 105 4.78 -15.26 18.80
C ALA A 105 4.25 -16.22 17.73
N PRO A 106 4.32 -17.55 17.95
CA PRO A 106 3.70 -18.51 17.07
C PRO A 106 2.17 -18.44 17.19
N GLY A 107 1.48 -18.81 16.11
CA GLY A 107 0.02 -18.89 16.08
C GLY A 107 -0.57 -18.43 14.75
N SER A 108 -1.89 -18.22 14.75
CA SER A 108 -2.61 -17.76 13.56
C SER A 108 -2.67 -16.23 13.55
N TYR A 109 -2.26 -15.63 12.44
CA TYR A 109 -2.38 -14.21 12.16
C TYR A 109 -3.43 -13.99 11.06
N LEU A 110 -4.22 -12.94 11.20
CA LEU A 110 -5.25 -12.52 10.26
C LEU A 110 -4.81 -11.21 9.60
N ILE A 111 -4.56 -11.25 8.30
CA ILE A 111 -4.08 -10.12 7.51
C ILE A 111 -5.27 -9.56 6.74
N SER A 112 -5.74 -8.38 7.13
CA SER A 112 -6.83 -7.69 6.45
C SER A 112 -6.29 -6.60 5.55
N ILE A 113 -6.64 -6.66 4.27
CA ILE A 113 -6.26 -5.68 3.25
C ILE A 113 -7.54 -5.05 2.69
N LYS A 114 -7.58 -3.71 2.70
CA LYS A 114 -8.68 -2.88 2.20
C LYS A 114 -8.15 -1.80 1.27
N TYR A 115 -8.94 -1.40 0.29
CA TYR A 115 -8.54 -0.40 -0.69
C TYR A 115 -9.68 0.56 -1.04
N GLY A 116 -9.37 1.85 -1.19
CA GLY A 116 -10.34 2.86 -1.65
C GLY A 116 -11.48 3.17 -0.68
N GLY A 117 -11.44 2.64 0.55
CA GLY A 117 -12.51 2.77 1.53
C GLY A 117 -12.55 1.59 2.52
N PRO A 118 -13.73 1.26 3.08
CA PRO A 118 -13.86 0.21 4.09
C PRO A 118 -13.88 -1.23 3.52
N GLN A 119 -13.93 -1.39 2.19
CA GLN A 119 -14.10 -2.67 1.51
C GLN A 119 -12.80 -3.49 1.46
N HIS A 120 -12.93 -4.80 1.62
CA HIS A 120 -11.83 -5.76 1.49
C HIS A 120 -11.52 -6.05 0.02
N ILE A 121 -10.25 -6.31 -0.27
CA ILE A 121 -9.83 -6.84 -1.58
C ILE A 121 -10.21 -8.32 -1.70
N VAL A 122 -10.11 -8.88 -2.91
CA VAL A 122 -10.34 -10.31 -3.12
C VAL A 122 -9.34 -11.16 -2.30
N GLY A 123 -9.86 -12.16 -1.59
CA GLY A 123 -9.07 -13.06 -0.73
C GLY A 123 -8.82 -12.54 0.68
N SER A 124 -9.06 -11.25 0.94
CA SER A 124 -8.96 -10.66 2.28
C SER A 124 -10.22 -10.99 3.12
N PRO A 125 -10.07 -11.34 4.41
CA PRO A 125 -8.81 -11.45 5.14
C PRO A 125 -8.07 -12.77 4.88
N PHE A 126 -6.74 -12.68 4.84
CA PHE A 126 -5.83 -13.83 4.68
C PHE A 126 -5.44 -14.40 6.04
N LYS A 127 -5.27 -15.72 6.11
CA LYS A 127 -4.88 -16.41 7.35
C LYS A 127 -3.46 -16.95 7.21
N ALA A 128 -2.52 -16.33 7.92
CA ALA A 128 -1.12 -16.74 7.96
C ALA A 128 -0.83 -17.58 9.21
N LYS A 129 -0.21 -18.75 9.03
CA LYS A 129 0.22 -19.61 10.15
C LYS A 129 1.70 -19.37 10.46
N VAL A 130 1.98 -18.87 11.67
CA VAL A 130 3.34 -18.64 12.15
C VAL A 130 3.76 -19.76 13.10
N SER A 131 4.94 -20.33 12.85
CA SER A 131 5.59 -21.34 13.69
C SER A 131 6.71 -20.80 14.57
#